data_AF-A0A7H8INM4-F1
#
_entry.id   AF-A0A7H8INM4-F1
#
_cell.length_a   1.000
_cell.length_b   1.000
_cell.length_c   1.000
_cell.angle_alpha   90.00
_cell.angle_beta   90.00
_cell.angle_gamma   90.00
#
_symmetry.space_group_name_H-M   'P 1'
#
loop_
_entity.id
_entity.type
_entity.pdbx_description
1 polymer ?
#
loop_
_entity_poly.entity_id
_entity_poly.type
_entity_poly.pdbx_seq_one_letter_code
_entity_poly.pdbx_strand_id
1 'polypeptide(L)'
;MTEYDSYLDVFSAPDARFLPRPVKALLKERDDAHAKWADAESDFVHLLASDWKDQATAADKAAARQAVASGKNPFDLPSAVEKAERDRPRAIAIVEALAADVRRDDSKLKDAVRREMPAIAKAMGQELAKARDAYLEAQRLADTARQTFGAILADRANAVNWELAVYTDFASVSQATPRTAQGHEPADLYGRPVDRGMPEVRQIESSFAAIGVQDLYGETGAPAVQADPMVRVTALNSGQDMELKASHAAYLERQRKVQILEPERMPAGYNAPDTATDAA
;
A
#
# COMPACT_ATOMS: atom_id res chain seq x y z
N MET A 1 18.31 41.34 21.74
CA MET A 1 16.90 41.18 21.36
C MET A 1 16.57 39.73 21.59
N THR A 2 15.81 39.40 22.63
CA THR A 2 15.42 38.02 22.94
C THR A 2 14.40 37.58 21.90
N GLU A 3 14.76 36.54 21.14
CA GLU A 3 13.85 35.86 20.21
C GLU A 3 12.69 35.28 21.03
N TYR A 4 11.46 35.49 20.56
CA TYR A 4 10.28 34.91 21.18
C TYR A 4 10.23 33.43 20.77
N ASP A 5 10.76 32.56 21.64
CA ASP A 5 10.66 31.11 21.44
C ASP A 5 9.32 30.63 22.00
N SER A 6 8.39 30.35 21.09
CA SER A 6 7.00 30.05 21.41
C SER A 6 6.68 28.56 21.46
N TYR A 7 7.69 27.70 21.32
CA TYR A 7 7.45 26.27 21.25
C TYR A 7 6.88 25.72 22.57
N LEU A 8 5.62 25.27 22.53
CA LEU A 8 4.95 24.57 23.63
C LEU A 8 5.07 23.06 23.41
N ASP A 9 5.97 22.43 24.17
CA ASP A 9 5.99 20.96 24.29
C ASP A 9 4.84 20.50 25.19
N VAL A 10 3.89 19.76 24.61
CA VAL A 10 2.69 19.26 25.29
C VAL A 10 2.73 17.73 25.39
N PHE A 11 2.24 17.21 26.50
CA PHE A 11 2.21 15.78 26.75
C PHE A 11 1.35 15.04 25.71
N SER A 12 1.95 14.04 25.06
CA SER A 12 1.24 13.14 24.15
C SER A 12 0.43 12.10 24.94
N ALA A 13 -0.85 12.41 25.18
CA ALA A 13 -1.76 11.51 25.87
C ALA A 13 -2.09 10.25 25.04
N PRO A 14 -2.42 9.11 25.69
CA PRO A 14 -3.00 7.97 25.00
C PRO A 14 -4.27 8.35 24.23
N ASP A 15 -4.59 7.57 23.19
CA ASP A 15 -5.82 7.78 22.40
C ASP A 15 -7.05 7.85 23.31
N ALA A 16 -7.87 8.88 23.08
CA ALA A 16 -9.05 9.18 23.86
C ALA A 16 -9.96 7.96 24.04
N ARG A 17 -10.05 7.02 23.09
CA ARG A 17 -10.89 5.81 23.23
C ARG A 17 -10.55 4.96 24.45
N PHE A 18 -9.30 5.00 24.93
CA PHE A 18 -8.84 4.27 26.12
C PHE A 18 -8.93 5.07 27.41
N LEU A 19 -9.17 6.38 27.33
CA LEU A 19 -9.22 7.25 28.49
C LEU A 19 -10.57 7.14 29.23
N PRO A 20 -10.58 7.06 30.57
CA PRO A 20 -11.79 7.21 31.37
C PRO A 20 -12.46 8.57 31.14
N ARG A 21 -13.79 8.65 31.34
CA ARG A 21 -14.55 9.90 31.14
C ARG A 21 -13.95 11.13 31.87
N PRO A 22 -13.51 11.04 33.14
CA PRO A 22 -12.89 12.18 33.82
C PRO A 22 -11.60 12.65 33.14
N VAL A 23 -10.77 11.73 32.65
CA VAL A 23 -9.51 12.06 31.96
C VAL A 23 -9.78 12.65 30.57
N LYS A 24 -10.84 12.20 29.88
CA LYS A 24 -11.29 12.81 28.62
C LYS A 24 -11.68 14.28 28.78
N ALA A 25 -12.33 14.62 29.89
CA ALA A 25 -12.67 16.01 30.19
C ALA A 25 -11.41 16.88 30.34
N LEU A 26 -10.40 16.39 31.05
CA LEU A 26 -9.10 17.08 31.18
C LEU A 26 -8.37 17.21 29.85
N LEU A 27 -8.42 16.18 28.99
CA LEU A 27 -7.86 16.26 27.63
C LEU A 27 -8.54 17.38 26.84
N LYS A 28 -9.87 17.45 26.89
CA LYS A 28 -10.64 18.52 26.23
C LYS A 28 -10.27 19.90 26.79
N GLU A 29 -10.14 20.05 28.11
CA GLU A 29 -9.74 21.32 28.74
C GLU A 29 -8.36 21.79 28.24
N ARG A 30 -7.39 20.86 28.15
CA ARG A 30 -6.06 21.15 27.58
C ARG A 30 -6.15 21.54 26.10
N ASP A 31 -6.94 20.81 25.31
CA ASP A 31 -7.12 21.09 23.87
C ASP A 31 -7.79 22.46 23.64
N ASP A 32 -8.80 22.81 24.45
CA ASP A 32 -9.47 24.11 24.40
C ASP A 32 -8.51 25.25 24.80
N ALA A 33 -7.65 25.03 25.80
CA ALA A 33 -6.61 26.00 26.18
C ALA A 33 -5.57 26.18 25.07
N HIS A 34 -5.15 25.07 24.44
CA HIS A 34 -4.20 25.10 23.33
C HIS A 34 -4.78 25.82 22.11
N ALA A 35 -6.06 25.59 21.79
CA ALA A 35 -6.75 26.29 20.70
C ALA A 35 -6.73 27.81 20.93
N LYS A 36 -7.07 28.28 22.14
CA LYS A 36 -7.01 29.72 22.47
C LYS A 36 -5.61 30.30 22.37
N TRP A 37 -4.59 29.55 22.80
CA TRP A 37 -3.20 29.97 22.67
C TRP A 37 -2.79 30.08 21.19
N ALA A 38 -3.12 29.08 20.37
CA ALA A 38 -2.82 29.06 18.94
C ALA A 38 -3.55 30.18 18.17
N ASP A 39 -4.82 30.44 18.51
CA ASP A 39 -5.59 31.55 17.97
C ASP A 39 -4.92 32.89 18.31
N ALA A 40 -4.47 33.08 19.56
CA ALA A 40 -3.78 34.29 19.99
C ALA A 40 -2.40 34.46 19.30
N GLU A 41 -1.63 33.39 19.12
CA GLU A 41 -0.38 33.44 18.34
C GLU A 41 -0.65 33.88 16.90
N SER A 42 -1.68 33.32 16.26
CA SER A 42 -2.08 33.68 14.91
C SER A 42 -2.52 35.15 14.82
N ASP A 43 -3.38 35.61 15.73
CA ASP A 43 -3.87 36.99 15.78
C ASP A 43 -2.75 38.01 15.98
N PHE A 44 -1.72 37.65 16.77
CA PHE A 44 -0.60 38.53 17.09
C PHE A 44 0.68 38.24 16.30
N VAL A 45 0.65 37.39 15.27
CA VAL A 45 1.86 36.94 14.55
C VAL A 45 2.75 38.10 14.09
N HIS A 46 2.14 39.18 13.59
CA HIS A 46 2.83 40.39 13.13
C HIS A 46 3.54 41.18 14.25
N LEU A 47 3.11 41.02 15.50
CA LEU A 47 3.75 41.63 16.68
C LEU A 47 4.77 40.69 17.35
N LEU A 48 4.56 39.38 17.22
CA LEU A 48 5.41 38.34 17.79
C LEU A 48 6.65 38.05 16.94
N ALA A 49 6.56 38.28 15.62
CA ALA A 49 7.66 38.09 14.69
C ALA A 49 8.93 38.86 15.10
N SER A 50 10.11 38.29 14.83
CA SER A 50 11.40 38.90 15.17
C SER A 50 11.65 40.21 14.42
N ASP A 51 11.06 40.36 13.23
CA ASP A 51 11.14 41.51 12.32
C ASP A 51 9.92 42.44 12.40
N TRP A 52 9.09 42.37 13.46
CA TRP A 52 7.87 43.17 13.62
C TRP A 52 8.07 44.67 13.35
N LYS A 53 9.24 45.22 13.75
CA LYS A 53 9.56 46.64 13.57
C LYS A 53 9.81 46.99 12.11
N ASP A 54 10.43 46.09 11.36
CA ASP A 54 10.66 46.26 9.92
C ASP A 54 9.33 46.18 9.16
N GLN A 55 8.45 45.24 9.53
CA GLN A 55 7.10 45.13 8.97
C GLN A 55 6.26 46.38 9.23
N ALA A 56 6.26 46.89 10.46
CA ALA A 56 5.57 48.13 10.82
C ALA A 56 6.14 49.34 10.08
N THR A 57 7.48 49.43 9.97
CA THR A 57 8.15 50.49 9.20
C THR A 57 7.80 50.43 7.71
N ALA A 58 7.69 49.22 7.14
CA ALA A 58 7.28 49.03 5.76
C ALA A 58 5.83 49.47 5.53
N ALA A 59 4.92 49.19 6.49
CA ALA A 59 3.54 49.67 6.47
C ALA A 59 3.46 51.20 6.51
N ASP A 60 4.22 51.86 7.39
CA ASP A 60 4.30 53.32 7.44
C ASP A 60 4.82 53.93 6.13
N LYS A 61 5.86 53.33 5.53
CA LYS A 61 6.37 53.77 4.22
C LYS A 61 5.32 53.63 3.12
N ALA A 62 4.54 52.53 3.12
CA ALA A 62 3.48 52.32 2.15
C ALA A 62 2.34 53.33 2.33
N ALA A 63 1.91 53.57 3.57
CA ALA A 63 0.86 54.54 3.90
C ALA A 63 1.28 55.98 3.53
N ALA A 64 2.52 56.36 3.83
CA ALA A 64 3.07 57.66 3.45
C ALA A 64 3.08 57.87 1.93
N ARG A 65 3.50 56.86 1.14
CA ARG A 65 3.46 56.91 -0.32
C ARG A 65 2.02 57.12 -0.84
N GLN A 66 1.06 56.44 -0.24
CA GLN A 66 -0.36 56.59 -0.60
C GLN A 66 -0.94 57.96 -0.23
N ALA A 67 -0.56 58.53 0.93
CA ALA A 67 -0.96 59.88 1.31
C ALA A 67 -0.42 60.93 0.32
N VAL A 68 0.88 60.87 -0.01
CA VAL A 68 1.49 61.78 -0.99
C VAL A 68 0.79 61.67 -2.35
N ALA A 69 0.55 60.45 -2.84
CA ALA A 69 -0.12 60.22 -4.11
C ALA A 69 -1.57 60.74 -4.14
N SER A 70 -2.23 60.86 -2.98
CA SER A 70 -3.58 61.38 -2.83
C SER A 70 -3.65 62.85 -2.39
N GLY A 71 -2.52 63.56 -2.36
CA GLY A 71 -2.44 64.97 -1.96
C GLY A 71 -2.69 65.22 -0.47
N LYS A 72 -2.58 64.19 0.37
CA LYS A 72 -2.72 64.29 1.83
C LYS A 72 -1.35 64.44 2.49
N ASN A 73 -1.30 65.08 3.66
CA ASN A 73 -0.09 65.17 4.47
C ASN A 73 0.19 63.81 5.15
N PRO A 74 1.35 63.16 4.93
CA PRO A 74 1.68 61.89 5.57
C PRO A 74 1.77 61.94 7.09
N PHE A 75 2.08 63.11 7.68
CA PHE A 75 2.17 63.28 9.13
C PHE A 75 0.81 63.22 9.85
N ASP A 76 -0.29 63.32 9.11
CA ASP A 76 -1.63 63.22 9.67
C ASP A 76 -2.11 61.75 9.78
N LEU A 77 -1.31 60.79 9.28
CA LEU A 77 -1.60 59.37 9.36
C LEU A 77 -1.11 58.76 10.68
N PRO A 78 -1.84 57.80 11.27
CA PRO A 78 -1.37 57.08 12.45
C PRO A 78 -0.14 56.22 12.13
N SER A 79 0.87 56.25 13.01
CA SER A 79 2.09 55.44 12.90
C SER A 79 1.84 53.98 13.28
N ALA A 80 2.07 53.08 12.34
CA ALA A 80 2.07 51.64 12.56
C ALA A 80 3.18 51.22 13.53
N VAL A 81 4.36 51.86 13.47
CA VAL A 81 5.46 51.59 14.43
C VAL A 81 5.05 51.95 15.85
N GLU A 82 4.48 53.14 16.09
CA GLU A 82 4.04 53.55 17.44
C GLU A 82 2.94 52.63 17.98
N LYS A 83 1.99 52.24 17.11
CA LYS A 83 0.95 51.27 17.46
C LYS A 83 1.56 49.93 17.86
N ALA A 84 2.48 49.40 17.06
CA ALA A 84 3.12 48.12 17.32
C ALA A 84 4.01 48.17 18.58
N GLU A 85 4.75 49.26 18.82
CA GLU A 85 5.54 49.46 20.04
C GLU A 85 4.68 49.44 21.31
N ARG A 86 3.48 50.02 21.25
CA ARG A 86 2.52 50.02 22.36
C ARG A 86 1.85 48.65 22.56
N ASP A 87 1.46 48.00 21.47
CA ASP A 87 0.61 46.81 21.51
C ASP A 87 1.43 45.52 21.70
N ARG A 88 2.68 45.47 21.23
CA ARG A 88 3.55 44.28 21.30
C ARG A 88 3.77 43.75 22.72
N PRO A 89 4.11 44.55 23.75
CA PRO A 89 4.25 44.02 25.11
C PRO A 89 2.96 43.38 25.64
N ARG A 90 1.79 43.90 25.23
CA ARG A 90 0.50 43.32 25.62
C ARG A 90 0.24 42.00 24.90
N ALA A 91 0.54 41.92 23.61
CA ALA A 91 0.45 40.68 22.85
C ALA A 91 1.32 39.59 23.47
N ILE A 92 2.59 39.89 23.77
CA ILE A 92 3.50 38.94 24.43
C ILE A 92 2.93 38.47 25.77
N ALA A 93 2.50 39.41 26.63
CA ALA A 93 1.93 39.05 27.93
C ALA A 93 0.66 38.18 27.83
N ILE A 94 -0.20 38.42 26.83
CA ILE A 94 -1.38 37.59 26.56
C ILE A 94 -0.96 36.17 26.18
N VAL A 95 -0.05 36.03 25.22
CA VAL A 95 0.37 34.70 24.74
C VAL A 95 1.12 33.94 25.84
N GLU A 96 1.96 34.60 26.63
CA GLU A 96 2.63 33.98 27.78
C GLU A 96 1.64 33.48 28.85
N ALA A 97 0.59 34.25 29.14
CA ALA A 97 -0.45 33.85 30.08
C ALA A 97 -1.24 32.63 29.56
N LEU A 98 -1.61 32.63 28.27
CA LEU A 98 -2.30 31.50 27.64
C LEU A 98 -1.40 30.25 27.59
N ALA A 99 -0.11 30.42 27.30
CA ALA A 99 0.86 29.33 27.35
C ALA A 99 1.00 28.73 28.76
N ALA A 100 0.93 29.57 29.81
CA ALA A 100 0.91 29.11 31.20
C ALA A 100 -0.37 28.31 31.52
N ASP A 101 -1.53 28.71 30.99
CA ASP A 101 -2.77 27.95 31.12
C ASP A 101 -2.67 26.57 30.44
N VAL A 102 -2.13 26.50 29.21
CA VAL A 102 -1.87 25.24 28.50
C VAL A 102 -0.99 24.31 29.34
N ARG A 103 0.14 24.81 29.86
CA ARG A 103 1.07 24.01 30.68
C ARG A 103 0.41 23.52 31.97
N ARG A 104 -0.41 24.35 32.61
CA ARG A 104 -1.16 23.97 33.82
C ARG A 104 -2.12 22.82 33.53
N ASP A 105 -2.90 22.93 32.46
CA ASP A 105 -3.93 21.95 32.15
C ASP A 105 -3.31 20.66 31.56
N ASP A 106 -2.18 20.76 30.86
CA ASP A 106 -1.34 19.62 30.46
C ASP A 106 -0.78 18.85 31.67
N SER A 107 -0.28 19.56 32.71
CA SER A 107 0.20 18.91 33.93
C SER A 107 -0.92 18.14 34.65
N LYS A 108 -2.14 18.71 34.74
CA LYS A 108 -3.30 18.01 35.33
C LYS A 108 -3.64 16.75 34.55
N LEU A 109 -3.65 16.84 33.22
CA LEU A 109 -3.89 15.71 32.32
C LEU A 109 -2.83 14.61 32.53
N LYS A 110 -1.55 14.98 32.53
CA LYS A 110 -0.42 14.06 32.72
C LYS A 110 -0.53 13.29 34.04
N ASP A 111 -0.87 13.96 35.13
CA ASP A 111 -1.04 13.33 36.44
C ASP A 111 -2.28 12.44 36.52
N ALA A 112 -3.38 12.83 35.86
CA ALA A 112 -4.56 11.98 35.75
C ALA A 112 -4.28 10.72 34.92
N VAL A 113 -3.63 10.86 33.77
CA VAL A 113 -3.24 9.73 32.90
C VAL A 113 -2.30 8.77 33.63
N ARG A 114 -1.30 9.27 34.38
CA ARG A 114 -0.39 8.43 35.16
C ARG A 114 -1.13 7.59 36.21
N ARG A 115 -2.10 8.18 36.91
CA ARG A 115 -2.92 7.47 37.91
C ARG A 115 -3.79 6.38 37.27
N GLU A 116 -4.35 6.66 36.10
CA GLU A 116 -5.23 5.74 35.37
C GLU A 116 -4.49 4.75 34.46
N MET A 117 -3.16 4.83 34.38
CA MET A 117 -2.35 4.04 33.45
C MET A 117 -2.59 2.53 33.53
N PRO A 118 -2.74 1.90 34.72
CA PRO A 118 -3.06 0.46 34.79
C PRO A 118 -4.40 0.10 34.13
N ALA A 119 -5.42 0.94 34.29
CA ALA A 119 -6.73 0.73 33.68
C ALA A 119 -6.67 0.94 32.16
N ILE A 120 -5.96 1.97 31.71
CA ILE A 120 -5.71 2.25 30.28
C ILE A 120 -4.97 1.07 29.63
N ALA A 121 -3.88 0.59 30.24
CA ALA A 121 -3.10 -0.54 29.74
C ALA A 121 -3.94 -1.83 29.65
N LYS A 122 -4.81 -2.08 30.63
CA LYS A 122 -5.75 -3.20 30.59
C LYS A 122 -6.73 -3.09 29.41
N ALA A 123 -7.30 -1.91 29.17
CA ALA A 123 -8.21 -1.67 28.05
C ALA A 123 -7.50 -1.85 26.69
N MET A 124 -6.27 -1.34 26.56
CA MET A 124 -5.43 -1.54 25.38
C MET A 124 -5.12 -3.02 25.15
N GLY A 125 -4.78 -3.76 26.21
CA GLY A 125 -4.53 -5.20 26.11
C GLY A 125 -5.75 -6.00 25.65
N GLN A 126 -6.96 -5.60 26.05
CA GLN A 126 -8.20 -6.22 25.59
C GLN A 126 -8.46 -5.95 24.10
N GLU A 127 -8.26 -4.72 23.63
CA GLU A 127 -8.39 -4.39 22.20
C GLU A 127 -7.30 -5.06 21.35
N LEU A 128 -6.07 -5.17 21.86
CA LEU A 128 -5.00 -5.90 21.19
C LEU A 128 -5.34 -7.39 21.05
N ALA A 129 -5.90 -8.02 22.09
CA ALA A 129 -6.33 -9.41 22.03
C ALA A 129 -7.42 -9.61 20.96
N LYS A 130 -8.43 -8.72 20.91
CA LYS A 130 -9.46 -8.76 19.86
C LYS A 130 -8.87 -8.59 18.45
N ALA A 131 -7.97 -7.63 18.27
CA ALA A 131 -7.31 -7.38 16.99
C ALA A 131 -6.46 -8.57 16.54
N ARG A 132 -5.73 -9.20 17.47
CA ARG A 132 -4.98 -10.42 17.21
C ARG A 132 -5.90 -11.55 16.76
N ASP A 133 -6.99 -11.79 17.48
CA ASP A 133 -7.90 -12.90 17.17
C ASP A 133 -8.60 -12.66 15.81
N ALA A 134 -8.98 -11.41 15.50
CA ALA A 134 -9.51 -11.02 14.20
C ALA A 134 -8.48 -11.22 13.06
N TYR A 135 -7.21 -10.88 13.32
CA TYR A 135 -6.12 -11.10 12.37
C TYR A 135 -5.91 -12.60 12.09
N LEU A 136 -5.88 -13.43 13.13
CA LEU A 136 -5.72 -14.88 13.00
C LEU A 136 -6.88 -15.51 12.20
N GLU A 137 -8.11 -15.07 12.44
CA GLU A 137 -9.26 -15.54 11.68
C GLU A 137 -9.21 -15.10 10.21
N ALA A 138 -8.84 -13.85 9.95
CA ALA A 138 -8.65 -13.37 8.58
C ALA A 138 -7.56 -14.16 7.84
N GLN A 139 -6.45 -14.48 8.50
CA GLN A 139 -5.38 -15.32 7.95
C GLN A 139 -5.89 -16.73 7.63
N ARG A 140 -6.65 -17.34 8.55
CA ARG A 140 -7.25 -18.67 8.35
C ARG A 140 -8.19 -18.69 7.13
N LEU A 141 -9.03 -17.67 7.00
CA LEU A 141 -9.93 -17.51 5.86
C LEU A 141 -9.18 -17.30 4.54
N ALA A 142 -8.13 -16.48 4.55
CA ALA A 142 -7.28 -16.25 3.38
C ALA A 142 -6.55 -17.54 2.95
N ASP A 143 -5.98 -18.29 3.89
CA ASP A 143 -5.33 -19.56 3.60
C ASP A 143 -6.33 -20.60 3.08
N THR A 144 -7.55 -20.66 3.63
CA THR A 144 -8.61 -21.53 3.12
C THR A 144 -8.99 -21.16 1.69
N ALA A 145 -9.21 -19.88 1.40
CA ALA A 145 -9.52 -19.40 0.06
C ALA A 145 -8.38 -19.72 -0.93
N ARG A 146 -7.12 -19.55 -0.51
CA ARG A 146 -5.94 -19.90 -1.30
C ARG A 146 -5.88 -21.40 -1.61
N GLN A 147 -6.19 -22.27 -0.64
CA GLN A 147 -6.22 -23.72 -0.85
C GLN A 147 -7.34 -24.16 -1.80
N THR A 148 -8.52 -23.54 -1.70
CA THR A 148 -9.64 -23.78 -2.63
C THR A 148 -9.30 -23.32 -4.04
N PHE A 149 -8.67 -22.15 -4.18
CA PHE A 149 -8.19 -21.67 -5.47
C PHE A 149 -7.19 -22.63 -6.10
N GLY A 150 -6.20 -23.11 -5.33
CA GLY A 150 -5.23 -24.09 -5.83
C GLY A 150 -5.87 -25.44 -6.18
N ALA A 151 -6.88 -25.90 -5.44
CA ALA A 151 -7.66 -27.09 -5.78
C ALA A 151 -8.35 -26.96 -7.15
N ILE A 152 -9.03 -25.84 -7.40
CA ILE A 152 -9.69 -25.56 -8.68
C ILE A 152 -8.66 -25.47 -9.82
N LEU A 153 -7.48 -24.89 -9.56
CA LEU A 153 -6.39 -24.86 -10.54
C LEU A 153 -5.86 -26.25 -10.88
N ALA A 154 -5.76 -27.14 -9.89
CA ALA A 154 -5.38 -28.53 -10.11
C ALA A 154 -6.41 -29.26 -10.98
N ASP A 155 -7.70 -29.06 -10.71
CA ASP A 155 -8.79 -29.61 -11.54
C ASP A 155 -8.74 -29.06 -12.97
N ARG A 156 -8.46 -27.75 -13.14
CA ARG A 156 -8.28 -27.12 -14.46
C ARG A 156 -7.08 -27.71 -15.21
N ALA A 157 -5.94 -27.89 -14.54
CA ALA A 157 -4.76 -28.50 -15.15
C ALA A 157 -5.03 -29.96 -15.55
N ASN A 158 -5.76 -30.72 -14.71
CA ASN A 158 -6.19 -32.08 -15.04
C ASN A 158 -7.11 -32.11 -16.27
N ALA A 159 -8.06 -31.18 -16.38
CA ALA A 159 -8.93 -31.08 -17.56
C ALA A 159 -8.13 -30.86 -18.85
N VAL A 160 -7.14 -29.95 -18.84
CA VAL A 160 -6.24 -29.71 -19.97
C VAL A 160 -5.43 -30.97 -20.32
N ASN A 161 -4.89 -31.65 -19.32
CA ASN A 161 -4.15 -32.90 -19.54
C ASN A 161 -5.03 -34.00 -20.14
N TRP A 162 -6.30 -34.06 -19.75
CA TRP A 162 -7.28 -35.00 -20.28
C TRP A 162 -7.62 -34.70 -21.74
N GLU A 163 -7.83 -33.41 -22.09
CA GLU A 163 -7.97 -32.99 -23.48
C GLU A 163 -6.75 -33.37 -24.32
N LEU A 164 -5.54 -33.27 -23.77
CA LEU A 164 -4.29 -33.62 -24.43
C LEU A 164 -3.97 -35.13 -24.43
N ALA A 165 -4.85 -35.97 -23.87
CA ALA A 165 -4.68 -37.42 -23.72
C ALA A 165 -3.38 -37.83 -23.00
N VAL A 166 -2.89 -37.00 -22.06
CA VAL A 166 -1.67 -37.25 -21.29
C VAL A 166 -1.92 -38.20 -20.12
N TYR A 167 -3.10 -38.10 -19.49
CA TYR A 167 -3.53 -38.91 -18.35
C TYR A 167 -4.99 -39.32 -18.50
N THR A 168 -5.36 -40.51 -17.99
CA THR A 168 -6.75 -41.03 -18.03
C THR A 168 -7.53 -40.77 -16.75
N ASP A 169 -6.86 -40.52 -15.64
CA ASP A 169 -7.47 -40.48 -14.30
C ASP A 169 -7.60 -39.03 -13.81
N PHE A 170 -8.80 -38.65 -13.39
CA PHE A 170 -9.09 -37.33 -12.82
C PHE A 170 -9.01 -37.39 -11.29
N ALA A 171 -7.89 -36.95 -10.72
CA ALA A 171 -7.74 -36.87 -9.26
C ALA A 171 -8.17 -35.48 -8.77
N SER A 172 -9.39 -35.39 -8.25
CA SER A 172 -9.87 -34.15 -7.59
C SER A 172 -9.30 -34.05 -6.18
N VAL A 173 -8.78 -32.87 -5.82
CA VAL A 173 -8.33 -32.56 -4.45
C VAL A 173 -9.16 -31.42 -3.88
N SER A 174 -9.54 -31.49 -2.61
CA SER A 174 -10.34 -30.44 -1.97
C SER A 174 -9.51 -29.23 -1.53
N GLN A 175 -8.18 -29.40 -1.42
CA GLN A 175 -7.23 -28.36 -1.03
C GLN A 175 -5.90 -28.60 -1.75
N ALA A 176 -5.34 -27.56 -2.35
CA ALA A 176 -3.99 -27.59 -2.90
C ALA A 176 -3.33 -26.21 -2.87
N THR A 177 -2.00 -26.20 -2.79
CA THR A 177 -1.22 -24.97 -2.99
C THR A 177 -1.35 -24.54 -4.46
N PRO A 178 -1.72 -23.27 -4.74
CA PRO A 178 -1.78 -22.76 -6.11
C PRO A 178 -0.44 -22.91 -6.83
N ARG A 179 -0.51 -23.36 -8.08
CA ARG A 179 0.63 -23.56 -8.97
C ARG A 179 0.34 -22.93 -10.32
N THR A 180 1.40 -22.57 -11.04
CA THR A 180 1.31 -22.15 -12.43
C THR A 180 0.85 -23.30 -13.33
N ALA A 181 0.54 -23.02 -14.58
CA ALA A 181 0.14 -24.03 -15.56
C ALA A 181 1.16 -25.16 -15.74
N GLN A 182 2.44 -24.89 -15.49
CA GLN A 182 3.54 -25.86 -15.55
C GLN A 182 3.74 -26.61 -14.22
N GLY A 183 2.90 -26.37 -13.21
CA GLY A 183 2.99 -27.03 -11.90
C GLY A 183 4.08 -26.46 -10.98
N HIS A 184 4.63 -25.28 -11.29
CA HIS A 184 5.62 -24.60 -10.45
C HIS A 184 4.95 -23.62 -9.48
N GLU A 185 5.68 -23.26 -8.43
CA GLU A 185 5.26 -22.12 -7.61
C GLU A 185 5.39 -20.82 -8.42
N PRO A 186 4.46 -19.87 -8.24
CA PRO A 186 4.53 -18.56 -8.90
C PRO A 186 5.77 -17.79 -8.42
N ALA A 187 6.63 -17.43 -9.36
CA ALA A 187 7.90 -16.76 -9.11
C ALA A 187 8.12 -15.60 -10.09
N ASP A 188 8.65 -14.47 -9.60
CA ASP A 188 8.90 -13.28 -10.40
C ASP A 188 9.94 -13.50 -11.51
N LEU A 189 10.26 -12.44 -12.28
CA LEU A 189 11.24 -12.50 -13.37
C LEU A 189 12.65 -12.94 -12.92
N TYR A 190 12.94 -12.91 -11.63
CA TYR A 190 14.22 -13.34 -11.04
C TYR A 190 14.12 -14.68 -10.32
N GLY A 191 12.99 -15.39 -10.43
CA GLY A 191 12.78 -16.68 -9.77
C GLY A 191 12.49 -16.60 -8.28
N ARG A 192 12.13 -15.42 -7.75
CA ARG A 192 11.76 -15.24 -6.33
C ARG A 192 10.26 -15.50 -6.15
N PRO A 193 9.81 -16.08 -5.03
CA PRO A 193 8.39 -16.28 -4.77
C PRO A 193 7.60 -14.97 -4.88
N VAL A 194 6.46 -15.00 -5.56
CA VAL A 194 5.55 -13.84 -5.62
C VAL A 194 4.73 -13.75 -4.34
N ASP A 195 4.46 -12.52 -3.89
CA ASP A 195 3.62 -12.27 -2.73
C ASP A 195 2.22 -12.88 -2.90
N ARG A 196 1.71 -13.48 -1.82
CA ARG A 196 0.38 -14.09 -1.79
C ARG A 196 -0.72 -13.08 -2.10
N GLY A 197 -1.85 -13.57 -2.63
CA GLY A 197 -3.02 -12.76 -2.93
C GLY A 197 -3.08 -12.35 -4.40
N MET A 198 -3.39 -11.08 -4.68
CA MET A 198 -3.61 -10.63 -6.06
C MET A 198 -2.39 -10.80 -7.00
N PRO A 199 -1.14 -10.56 -6.59
CA PRO A 199 0.02 -10.81 -7.44
C PRO A 199 0.17 -12.29 -7.82
N GLU A 200 0.04 -13.19 -6.84
CA GLU A 200 0.03 -14.65 -7.02
C GLU A 200 -1.04 -15.08 -8.05
N VAL A 201 -2.28 -14.60 -7.88
CA VAL A 201 -3.40 -14.92 -8.78
C VAL A 201 -3.10 -14.48 -10.22
N ARG A 202 -2.71 -13.21 -10.42
CA ARG A 202 -2.43 -12.67 -11.76
C ARG A 202 -1.33 -13.42 -12.48
N GLN A 203 -0.28 -13.81 -11.76
CA GLN A 203 0.80 -14.57 -12.36
C GLN A 203 0.35 -15.97 -12.78
N ILE A 204 -0.42 -16.65 -11.94
CA ILE A 204 -0.94 -17.97 -12.28
C ILE A 204 -1.88 -17.87 -13.49
N GLU A 205 -2.82 -16.93 -13.51
CA GLU A 205 -3.72 -16.73 -14.64
C GLU A 205 -2.95 -16.44 -15.93
N SER A 206 -1.95 -15.55 -15.87
CA SER A 206 -1.06 -15.26 -17.01
C SER A 206 -0.33 -16.52 -17.52
N SER A 207 0.04 -17.45 -16.63
CA SER A 207 0.68 -18.71 -17.03
C SER A 207 -0.25 -19.66 -17.77
N PHE A 208 -1.55 -19.68 -17.42
CA PHE A 208 -2.57 -20.45 -18.13
C PHE A 208 -2.93 -19.82 -19.48
N ALA A 209 -3.01 -18.48 -19.54
CA ALA A 209 -3.20 -17.77 -20.80
C ALA A 209 -2.05 -18.01 -21.80
N ALA A 210 -0.80 -18.06 -21.31
CA ALA A 210 0.38 -18.31 -22.14
C ALA A 210 0.39 -19.69 -22.82
N ILE A 211 -0.27 -20.70 -22.25
CA ILE A 211 -0.39 -22.05 -22.84
C ILE A 211 -1.69 -22.21 -23.67
N GLY A 212 -2.39 -21.12 -23.97
CA GLY A 212 -3.58 -21.13 -24.82
C GLY A 212 -4.84 -21.69 -24.16
N VAL A 213 -4.85 -21.86 -22.85
CA VAL A 213 -6.06 -22.25 -22.11
C VAL A 213 -6.90 -20.99 -21.94
N GLN A 214 -8.04 -20.91 -22.65
CA GLN A 214 -8.95 -19.76 -22.62
C GLN A 214 -9.23 -19.27 -21.21
N ASP A 215 -9.26 -17.95 -21.04
CA ASP A 215 -9.47 -17.31 -19.75
C ASP A 215 -10.88 -17.58 -19.20
N LEU A 216 -10.98 -17.74 -17.88
CA LEU A 216 -12.21 -18.07 -17.14
C LEU A 216 -13.36 -17.07 -17.36
N TYR A 217 -13.05 -15.87 -17.86
CA TYR A 217 -14.01 -14.78 -18.03
C TYR A 217 -14.55 -14.67 -19.45
N GLY A 218 -14.12 -15.49 -20.41
CA GLY A 218 -14.63 -15.47 -21.79
C GLY A 218 -14.45 -14.15 -22.53
N GLU A 219 -13.78 -13.17 -21.94
CA GLU A 219 -13.58 -11.86 -22.53
C GLU A 219 -12.19 -11.76 -23.16
N THR A 220 -12.23 -11.49 -24.48
CA THR A 220 -11.15 -11.14 -25.39
C THR A 220 -10.31 -12.27 -25.98
N GLY A 221 -10.71 -12.69 -27.19
CA GLY A 221 -9.86 -12.56 -28.38
C GLY A 221 -8.60 -13.43 -28.49
N ALA A 222 -8.38 -14.41 -27.61
CA ALA A 222 -7.36 -15.43 -27.87
C ALA A 222 -7.72 -16.13 -29.20
N PRO A 223 -6.80 -16.21 -30.18
CA PRO A 223 -7.07 -16.88 -31.45
C PRO A 223 -7.57 -18.28 -31.12
N ALA A 224 -8.70 -18.66 -31.73
CA ALA A 224 -9.29 -19.99 -31.59
C ALA A 224 -8.14 -21.00 -31.60
N VAL A 225 -8.00 -21.76 -30.51
CA VAL A 225 -6.96 -22.77 -30.33
C VAL A 225 -6.83 -23.50 -31.66
N GLN A 226 -5.73 -23.23 -32.38
CA GLN A 226 -5.49 -23.89 -33.64
C GLN A 226 -5.39 -25.37 -33.28
N ALA A 227 -6.38 -26.16 -33.70
CA ALA A 227 -6.54 -27.53 -33.25
C ALA A 227 -5.19 -28.24 -33.37
N ASP A 228 -4.66 -28.70 -32.24
CA ASP A 228 -3.33 -29.32 -32.16
C ASP A 228 -3.36 -30.59 -33.01
N PRO A 229 -2.73 -30.61 -34.19
CA PRO A 229 -2.90 -31.69 -35.14
C PRO A 229 -2.26 -32.96 -34.60
N MET A 230 -2.85 -34.10 -34.94
CA MET A 230 -2.20 -35.39 -34.68
C MET A 230 -1.03 -35.56 -35.66
N VAL A 231 0.13 -35.91 -35.12
CA VAL A 231 1.35 -36.22 -35.86
C VAL A 231 1.78 -37.63 -35.54
N ARG A 232 2.30 -38.33 -36.56
CA ARG A 232 2.87 -39.66 -36.35
C ARG A 232 4.26 -39.55 -35.74
N VAL A 233 4.48 -40.34 -34.70
CA VAL A 233 5.78 -40.47 -34.04
C VAL A 233 6.13 -41.95 -33.88
N THR A 234 7.42 -42.25 -33.82
CA THR A 234 7.93 -43.57 -33.42
C THR A 234 8.51 -43.47 -32.02
N ALA A 235 8.04 -44.33 -31.11
CA ALA A 235 8.60 -44.42 -29.77
C ALA A 235 10.01 -45.05 -29.82
N LEU A 236 11.03 -44.34 -29.33
CA LEU A 236 12.43 -44.77 -29.46
C LEU A 236 12.76 -46.00 -28.63
N ASN A 237 12.00 -46.27 -27.58
CA ASN A 237 12.19 -47.43 -26.70
C ASN A 237 11.60 -48.73 -27.26
N SER A 238 10.54 -48.66 -28.08
CA SER A 238 9.81 -49.84 -28.58
C SER A 238 9.81 -49.98 -30.10
N GLY A 239 10.17 -48.93 -30.83
CA GLY A 239 10.04 -48.86 -32.29
C GLY A 239 8.58 -48.82 -32.77
N GLN A 240 7.61 -48.63 -31.87
CA GLN A 240 6.19 -48.61 -32.21
C GLN A 240 5.78 -47.23 -32.73
N ASP A 241 5.08 -47.22 -33.85
CA ASP A 241 4.43 -46.02 -34.39
C ASP A 241 3.13 -45.73 -33.66
N MET A 242 2.90 -44.46 -33.34
CA MET A 242 1.68 -43.95 -32.75
C MET A 242 1.38 -42.53 -33.23
N GLU A 243 0.12 -42.13 -33.14
CA GLU A 243 -0.30 -40.75 -33.39
C GLU A 243 -0.40 -40.02 -32.05
N LEU A 244 0.30 -38.89 -31.93
CA LEU A 244 0.22 -38.00 -30.79
C LEU A 244 -0.12 -36.60 -31.26
N LYS A 245 -0.71 -35.78 -30.39
CA LYS A 245 -0.84 -34.35 -30.67
C LYS A 245 0.54 -33.70 -30.86
N ALA A 246 0.66 -32.76 -31.79
CA ALA A 246 1.93 -32.13 -32.16
C ALA A 246 2.66 -31.51 -30.96
N SER A 247 1.94 -30.86 -30.04
CA SER A 247 2.55 -30.31 -28.82
C SER A 247 3.18 -31.38 -27.91
N HIS A 248 2.52 -32.54 -27.79
CA HIS A 248 3.00 -33.67 -26.98
C HIS A 248 4.17 -34.38 -27.68
N ALA A 249 4.08 -34.57 -28.99
CA ALA A 249 5.18 -35.06 -29.81
C ALA A 249 6.45 -34.21 -29.63
N ALA A 250 6.35 -32.88 -29.70
CA ALA A 250 7.46 -31.96 -29.49
C ALA A 250 8.06 -32.03 -28.07
N TYR A 251 7.23 -32.25 -27.06
CA TYR A 251 7.69 -32.42 -25.68
C TYR A 251 8.46 -33.73 -25.49
N LEU A 252 7.92 -34.85 -25.99
CA LEU A 252 8.57 -36.16 -25.88
C LEU A 252 9.82 -36.28 -26.75
N GLU A 253 9.84 -35.62 -27.90
CA GLU A 253 11.04 -35.54 -28.76
C GLU A 253 12.15 -34.76 -28.06
N ARG A 254 11.85 -33.64 -27.38
CA ARG A 254 12.81 -32.91 -26.53
C ARG A 254 13.37 -33.78 -25.39
N GLN A 255 12.58 -34.71 -24.86
CA GLN A 255 13.03 -35.70 -23.88
C GLN A 255 13.74 -36.91 -24.51
N ARG A 256 13.92 -36.93 -25.84
CA ARG A 256 14.48 -38.05 -26.60
C ARG A 256 13.75 -39.37 -26.37
N LYS A 257 12.41 -39.31 -26.25
CA LYS A 257 11.55 -40.48 -26.06
C LYS A 257 10.85 -40.93 -27.33
N VAL A 258 10.61 -40.01 -28.26
CA VAL A 258 9.97 -40.28 -29.56
C VAL A 258 10.74 -39.56 -30.67
N GLN A 259 10.57 -40.04 -31.90
CA GLN A 259 11.01 -39.37 -33.12
C GLN A 259 9.79 -38.98 -33.95
N ILE A 260 9.70 -37.72 -34.39
CA ILE A 260 8.59 -37.26 -35.22
C ILE A 260 8.79 -37.72 -36.66
N LEU A 261 7.81 -38.43 -37.22
CA LEU A 261 7.87 -38.98 -38.58
C LEU A 261 7.38 -37.98 -39.65
N GLU A 262 6.47 -37.08 -39.27
CA GLU A 262 5.82 -36.12 -40.17
C GLU A 262 6.06 -34.67 -39.66
N PRO A 263 7.31 -34.18 -39.63
CA PRO A 263 7.65 -32.86 -39.06
C PRO A 263 6.94 -31.70 -39.77
N GLU A 264 6.56 -31.85 -41.04
CA GLU A 264 5.80 -30.86 -41.81
C GLU A 264 4.37 -30.64 -41.31
N ARG A 265 3.82 -31.57 -40.51
CA ARG A 265 2.51 -31.42 -39.86
C ARG A 265 2.60 -30.72 -38.52
N MET A 266 3.81 -30.42 -38.04
CA MET A 266 4.01 -29.65 -36.81
C MET A 266 3.64 -28.17 -37.05
N PRO A 267 2.87 -27.54 -36.15
CA PRO A 267 2.61 -26.10 -36.26
C PRO A 267 3.92 -25.30 -36.17
N ALA A 268 4.00 -24.21 -36.94
CA ALA A 268 5.14 -23.31 -36.92
C ALA A 268 5.37 -22.78 -35.49
N GLY A 269 6.53 -23.12 -34.90
CA GLY A 269 6.88 -22.79 -33.52
C GLY A 269 7.14 -23.99 -32.59
N TYR A 270 6.80 -25.22 -33.02
CA TYR A 270 7.12 -26.44 -32.26
C TYR A 270 8.41 -27.15 -32.69
N ASN A 271 9.02 -26.72 -33.81
CA ASN A 271 10.28 -27.27 -34.28
C ASN A 271 11.41 -26.88 -33.30
N ALA A 272 12.25 -27.86 -32.98
CA ALA A 272 13.32 -27.79 -31.99
C ALA A 272 14.21 -26.54 -32.14
N PRO A 273 14.81 -26.04 -31.03
CA PRO A 273 15.74 -24.91 -31.09
C PRO A 273 16.84 -25.18 -32.11
N ASP A 274 17.16 -24.15 -32.91
CA ASP A 274 18.25 -24.15 -33.87
C ASP A 274 19.49 -24.82 -33.27
N THR A 275 19.83 -26.00 -33.78
CA THR A 275 21.08 -26.71 -33.44
C THR A 275 22.31 -26.02 -34.07
N ALA A 276 22.16 -24.79 -34.56
CA ALA A 276 23.25 -23.95 -35.03
C ALA A 276 23.93 -23.19 -33.88
N THR A 277 24.36 -23.88 -32.81
CA THR A 277 25.33 -23.29 -31.87
C THR A 277 26.33 -24.26 -31.23
N ASP A 278 26.54 -25.45 -31.78
CA ASP A 278 27.68 -26.29 -31.39
C ASP A 278 28.56 -26.58 -32.62
N ALA A 279 29.33 -25.57 -33.01
CA ALA A 279 30.57 -25.72 -33.76
C ALA A 279 31.61 -24.79 -33.13
N ALA A 280 32.18 -25.24 -32.00
CA ALA A 280 33.49 -24.86 -31.49
C ALA A 280 34.04 -26.03 -30.65
#